data_AF-A0A4R0E1E1-F1
#
_entry.id   AF-A0A4R0E1E1-F1
#
_cell.length_a   1.000
_cell.length_b   1.000
_cell.length_c   1.000
_cell.angle_alpha   90.00
_cell.angle_beta   90.00
_cell.angle_gamma   90.00
#
_symmetry.space_group_name_H-M   'P 1'
#
loop_
_entity.id
_entity.type
_entity.pdbx_description
1 polymer ?
#
loop_
_entity_poly.entity_id
_entity_poly.type
_entity_poly.pdbx_seq_one_letter_code
_entity_poly.pdbx_strand_id
1 'polypeptide(L)' 'MVYSWVGESVFIIEHTNVVDSLRGQGVGNKLLDRAVAMAREKNLKIIPLCPFTNSVFAKDSSIHDVLK' A
#
# COMPACT_ATOMS: atom_id res chain seq x y z
N MET A 1 2.21 7.09 -5.79
CA MET A 1 1.33 5.91 -5.64
C MET A 1 0.00 6.27 -6.29
N VAL A 2 -0.51 5.42 -7.16
CA VAL A 2 -1.83 5.53 -7.79
C VAL A 2 -2.74 4.52 -7.13
N TYR A 3 -3.93 4.96 -6.73
CA TYR A 3 -4.94 4.12 -6.10
C TYR A 3 -6.35 4.54 -6.51
N SER A 4 -7.27 3.59 -6.44
CA SER A 4 -8.70 3.78 -6.76
C SER A 4 -9.58 3.20 -5.65
N TRP A 5 -10.82 3.64 -5.55
CA TRP A 5 -11.76 3.21 -4.52
C TRP A 5 -12.68 2.10 -5.04
N VAL A 6 -12.99 1.15 -4.15
CA VAL A 6 -14.04 0.14 -4.35
C VAL A 6 -15.06 0.30 -3.22
N GLY A 7 -16.17 0.97 -3.53
CA GLY A 7 -17.12 1.39 -2.50
C GLY A 7 -16.47 2.40 -1.53
N GLU A 8 -16.95 2.39 -0.28
CA GLU A 8 -16.58 3.42 0.71
C GLU A 8 -15.43 3.02 1.64
N SER A 9 -15.16 1.71 1.77
CA SER A 9 -14.27 1.18 2.81
C SER A 9 -13.05 0.43 2.28
N VAL A 10 -12.85 0.40 0.96
CA VAL A 10 -11.77 -0.35 0.32
C VAL A 10 -11.12 0.50 -0.76
N PHE A 11 -9.79 0.49 -0.82
CA PHE A 11 -9.05 1.04 -1.95
C PHE A 11 -8.02 0.05 -2.51
N ILE A 12 -7.80 0.16 -3.82
CA ILE A 12 -6.86 -0.66 -4.58
C ILE A 12 -5.58 0.13 -4.79
N ILE A 13 -4.42 -0.43 -4.43
CA ILE A 13 -3.13 0.13 -4.82
C ILE A 13 -2.73 -0.48 -6.17
N GLU A 14 -2.94 0.29 -7.24
CA GLU A 14 -2.71 -0.14 -8.62
C GLU A 14 -1.23 -0.08 -9.00
N HIS A 15 -0.58 1.04 -8.69
CA HIS A 15 0.79 1.27 -9.09
C HIS A 15 1.56 2.15 -8.09
N THR A 16 2.77 1.73 -7.75
CA THR A 16 3.70 2.52 -6.95
C THR A 16 4.98 2.74 -7.73
N ASN A 17 5.22 3.98 -8.14
CA ASN A 17 6.46 4.39 -8.79
C ASN A 17 7.31 5.24 -7.84
N VAL A 18 8.62 5.05 -7.90
CA VAL A 18 9.63 5.85 -7.21
C VAL A 18 10.63 6.28 -8.27
N VAL A 19 10.87 7.59 -8.38
CA VAL A 19 11.85 8.12 -9.33
C VAL A 19 13.24 7.54 -9.06
N ASP A 20 14.03 7.35 -10.11
CA ASP A 20 15.30 6.61 -10.02
C ASP A 20 16.28 7.24 -9.02
N SER A 21 16.28 8.57 -8.88
CA SER A 21 17.08 9.30 -7.90
C SER A 21 16.78 8.93 -6.43
N LEU A 22 15.63 8.31 -6.17
CA LEU A 22 15.18 7.89 -4.84
C LEU A 22 15.22 6.36 -4.64
N ARG A 23 15.72 5.59 -5.63
CA ARG A 23 15.87 4.14 -5.48
C ARG A 23 16.87 3.79 -4.39
N GLY A 24 16.62 2.66 -3.71
CA GLY A 24 17.43 2.21 -2.59
C GLY A 24 17.20 2.96 -1.28
N GLN A 25 16.43 4.05 -1.27
CA GLN A 25 16.19 4.87 -0.07
C GLN A 25 14.91 4.49 0.70
N GLY A 26 14.26 3.39 0.33
CA GLY A 26 13.05 2.90 0.99
C GLY A 26 11.80 3.77 0.81
N VAL A 27 11.78 4.70 -0.16
CA VAL A 27 10.65 5.61 -0.39
C VAL A 27 9.35 4.87 -0.72
N GLY A 28 9.42 3.75 -1.45
CA GLY A 28 8.26 2.90 -1.73
C GLY A 28 7.63 2.34 -0.45
N ASN A 29 8.44 1.94 0.52
CA ASN A 29 7.97 1.44 1.82
C ASN A 29 7.30 2.59 2.59
N LYS A 30 7.93 3.77 2.67
CA LYS A 30 7.34 4.94 3.34
C LYS A 30 5.97 5.33 2.79
N LEU A 31 5.78 5.22 1.47
CA LEU A 31 4.48 5.44 0.83
C LEU A 31 3.45 4.40 1.28
N LEU A 32 3.84 3.12 1.30
CA LEU A 32 2.97 2.04 1.76
C LEU A 32 2.65 2.15 3.26
N ASP A 33 3.63 2.47 4.11
CA ASP A 33 3.45 2.66 5.55
C ASP A 33 2.40 3.75 5.82
N ARG A 34 2.45 4.85 5.07
CA ARG A 34 1.45 5.92 5.20
C ARG A 34 0.06 5.47 4.73
N ALA A 35 -0.01 4.66 3.67
CA ALA A 35 -1.27 4.10 3.18
C ALA A 35 -1.88 3.10 4.19
N VAL A 36 -1.07 2.23 4.80
CA VAL A 36 -1.49 1.31 5.86
C VAL A 36 -1.97 2.09 7.09
N ALA A 37 -1.23 3.11 7.52
CA ALA A 37 -1.64 3.96 8.64
C ALA A 37 -2.98 4.66 8.37
N MET A 38 -3.17 5.20 7.16
CA MET A 38 -4.46 5.79 6.75
C MET A 38 -5.59 4.76 6.80
N ALA A 39 -5.32 3.54 6.32
CA ALA A 39 -6.32 2.47 6.32
C ALA A 39 -6.75 2.10 7.75
N ARG A 40 -5.79 1.97 8.68
CA ARG A 40 -6.09 1.75 10.11
C ARG A 40 -6.90 2.88 10.71
N GLU A 41 -6.47 4.12 10.52
CA GLU A 41 -7.11 5.32 11.08
C GLU A 41 -8.57 5.46 10.61
N LYS A 42 -8.84 5.11 9.35
CA LYS A 42 -10.15 5.28 8.71
C LYS A 42 -10.96 3.99 8.63
N ASN A 43 -10.52 2.90 9.27
CA ASN A 43 -11.13 1.58 9.20
C ASN A 43 -11.36 1.09 7.75
N LEU A 44 -10.40 1.35 6.87
CA LEU A 44 -10.40 0.93 5.47
C LEU A 44 -9.61 -0.37 5.29
N LYS A 45 -9.82 -1.01 4.14
CA LYS A 45 -9.02 -2.15 3.67
C LYS A 45 -8.33 -1.86 2.35
N ILE A 46 -7.26 -2.60 2.08
CA ILE A 46 -6.36 -2.42 0.94
C ILE A 46 -6.37 -3.69 0.09
N ILE A 47 -6.49 -3.51 -1.24
CA ILE A 47 -6.18 -4.55 -2.23
C ILE A 47 -4.87 -4.16 -2.95
N PRO A 48 -3.74 -4.84 -2.73
CA PRO A 48 -2.46 -4.47 -3.31
C PRO A 48 -2.24 -5.14 -4.69
N LEU A 49 -2.72 -4.53 -5.78
CA LEU A 49 -2.49 -5.07 -7.14
C LEU A 49 -1.08 -4.81 -7.68
N CYS A 50 -0.44 -3.72 -7.25
CA CYS A 50 0.94 -3.43 -7.62
C CYS A 50 1.87 -4.56 -7.15
N PRO A 51 2.71 -5.16 -8.02
CA PRO A 51 3.60 -6.27 -7.63
C PRO A 51 4.52 -5.94 -6.44
N PHE A 52 4.96 -4.68 -6.35
CA PHE A 52 5.76 -4.20 -5.23
C PHE A 52 4.98 -4.31 -3.90
N THR A 53 3.80 -3.68 -3.81
CA THR A 53 3.03 -3.69 -2.55
C THR A 53 2.51 -5.09 -2.25
N ASN A 54 2.10 -5.86 -3.26
CA ASN A 54 1.72 -7.25 -3.09
C ASN A 54 2.85 -8.08 -2.46
N SER A 55 4.10 -7.89 -2.94
CA SER A 55 5.25 -8.59 -2.36
C SER A 55 5.53 -8.17 -0.91
N VAL A 56 5.30 -6.90 -0.55
CA VAL A 56 5.45 -6.44 0.83
C VAL A 56 4.39 -7.08 1.72
N PHE A 57 3.12 -7.04 1.33
CA PHE A 57 2.04 -7.71 2.05
C PHE A 57 2.31 -9.21 2.19
N ALA A 58 2.77 -9.90 1.14
CA ALA A 58 3.07 -11.33 1.23
C ALA A 58 4.17 -11.66 2.25
N LYS A 59 5.11 -10.74 2.51
CA LYS A 59 6.26 -10.97 3.41
C LYS A 59 6.03 -10.47 4.83
N ASP A 60 5.19 -9.44 5.00
CA ASP A 60 4.96 -8.80 6.29
C ASP A 60 3.54 -9.06 6.78
N SER A 61 3.41 -9.98 7.73
CA SER A 61 2.12 -10.30 8.36
C SER A 61 1.62 -9.19 9.28
N SER A 62 2.48 -8.25 9.70
CA SER A 62 2.11 -7.17 10.63
C SER A 62 1.15 -6.14 10.03
N ILE A 63 1.01 -6.14 8.70
CA ILE A 63 0.11 -5.24 7.97
C ILE A 63 -1.14 -5.95 7.41
N HIS A 64 -1.32 -7.25 7.71
CA HIS A 64 -2.46 -8.02 7.22
C HIS A 64 -3.80 -7.59 7.82
N ASP A 65 -3.77 -6.85 8.94
CA ASP A 65 -4.96 -6.28 9.55
C ASP A 65 -5.72 -5.31 8.62
N VAL A 66 -5.04 -4.73 7.63
CA VAL A 66 -5.67 -3.88 6.60
C VAL A 66 -5.83 -4.56 5.24
N LEU A 67 -5.43 -5.83 5.07
CA LEU A 67 -5.59 -6.56 3.82
C LEU A 67 -7.06 -6.97 3.61
N LYS A 68 -7.54 -6.90 2.36
CA LYS A 68 -8.84 -7.44 1.93
C LYS A 68 -8.66 -8.70 1.08
#